data_AF-A0A7V1QAE9-F1
#
_entry.id   AF-A0A7V1QAE9-F1
#
_cell.length_a   1.000
_cell.length_b   1.000
_cell.length_c   1.000
_cell.angle_alpha   90.00
_cell.angle_beta   90.00
_cell.angle_gamma   90.00
#
_symmetry.space_group_name_H-M   'P 1'
#
loop_
_entity.id
_entity.type
_entity.pdbx_description
1 polymer ?
#
loop_
_entity_poly.entity_id
_entity_poly.type
_entity_poly.pdbx_seq_one_letter_code
_entity_poly.pdbx_strand_id
1 'polypeptide(L)'
;MRRSPVDKRAARRVRCASLCEHVSERRRPEMSDERAIIGIDIGGTKIATGVVRGTRVLERVLLPTPADRPKEEVLHQVFASVDLVLERTGYHIEEIEGIGVVAPGPLDPRMGTLLYSPNIPALRDIPIARLMRERYGRPVLVENDANAAGLAEALFGAGTGYAHVFYVTVSTGIGTGVILGGKIYGGRTGMAVEAGHVTIDYEGPLCNCGHRGCIEAFASGTAITRRTKEKLRQATTPSHLLDLVAGDLEAITPIVVGEAAR
;
A
#
# COMPACT_ATOMS: atom_id res chain seq x y z
N MET A 1 28.73 -12.38 -53.33
CA MET A 1 28.22 -11.78 -52.08
C MET A 1 27.15 -12.71 -51.50
N ARG A 2 27.52 -13.56 -50.55
CA ARG A 2 26.59 -14.41 -49.78
C ARG A 2 26.80 -14.04 -48.31
N ARG A 3 25.78 -13.51 -47.63
CA ARG A 3 25.81 -13.25 -46.18
C ARG A 3 25.36 -14.53 -45.48
N SER A 4 26.19 -15.00 -44.54
CA SER A 4 25.87 -16.14 -43.66
C SER A 4 24.84 -15.74 -42.59
N PRO A 5 24.11 -16.69 -41.99
CA PRO A 5 23.16 -16.41 -40.93
C PRO A 5 23.89 -16.32 -39.58
N VAL A 6 23.63 -15.25 -38.82
CA VAL A 6 24.08 -15.12 -37.42
C VAL A 6 23.04 -15.76 -36.52
N ASP A 7 23.50 -16.79 -35.81
CA ASP A 7 22.81 -17.57 -34.79
C ASP A 7 22.33 -16.68 -33.61
N LYS A 8 21.04 -16.77 -33.26
CA LYS A 8 20.38 -15.98 -32.21
C LYS A 8 20.32 -16.73 -30.87
N ARG A 9 21.43 -17.30 -30.41
CA ARG A 9 21.54 -17.88 -29.05
C ARG A 9 22.80 -17.42 -28.33
N ALA A 10 22.80 -16.16 -27.87
CA ALA A 10 23.67 -15.69 -26.78
C ALA A 10 23.17 -14.34 -26.23
N ALA A 11 21.97 -14.31 -25.65
CA ALA A 11 21.52 -13.15 -24.86
C ALA A 11 22.24 -13.17 -23.51
N ARG A 12 23.29 -12.34 -23.42
CA ARG A 12 24.12 -12.08 -22.24
C ARG A 12 23.24 -11.70 -21.03
N ARG A 13 23.39 -12.47 -19.94
CA ARG A 13 23.09 -12.02 -18.58
C ARG A 13 23.96 -10.79 -18.29
N VAL A 14 23.37 -9.61 -18.26
CA VAL A 14 24.04 -8.41 -17.72
C VAL A 14 24.12 -8.59 -16.22
N ARG A 15 25.29 -9.00 -15.72
CA ARG A 15 25.59 -9.00 -14.28
C ARG A 15 25.83 -7.55 -13.88
N CYS A 16 24.82 -6.92 -13.30
CA CYS A 16 24.95 -5.65 -12.60
C CYS A 16 25.63 -5.88 -11.23
N ALA A 17 26.90 -6.28 -11.23
CA ALA A 17 27.62 -6.62 -10.01
C ALA A 17 28.65 -5.55 -9.59
N SER A 18 29.09 -4.67 -10.48
CA SER A 18 30.23 -3.77 -10.23
C SER A 18 29.87 -2.35 -9.79
N LEU A 19 28.59 -2.05 -9.53
CA LEU A 19 28.14 -0.74 -9.00
C LEU A 19 27.65 -0.82 -7.54
N CYS A 20 27.63 -2.02 -6.93
CA CYS A 20 27.19 -2.23 -5.54
C CYS A 20 28.30 -2.08 -4.49
N GLU A 21 29.57 -2.03 -4.89
CA GLU A 21 30.71 -2.07 -3.94
C GLU A 21 30.87 -0.80 -3.09
N HIS A 22 30.14 0.29 -3.38
CA HIS A 22 30.19 1.54 -2.61
C HIS A 22 29.03 1.71 -1.61
N VAL A 23 28.16 0.71 -1.42
CA VAL A 23 27.16 0.73 -0.33
C VAL A 23 27.76 0.07 0.92
N SER A 24 28.90 0.58 1.38
CA SER A 24 29.53 0.10 2.61
C SER A 24 28.71 0.53 3.83
N GLU A 25 28.34 -0.46 4.65
CA GLU A 25 28.07 -0.34 6.08
C GLU A 25 27.07 0.76 6.51
N ARG A 26 25.86 0.77 5.93
CA ARG A 26 24.76 1.45 6.61
C ARG A 26 24.19 0.53 7.67
N ARG A 27 24.61 0.76 8.92
CA ARG A 27 23.94 0.20 10.09
C ARG A 27 22.43 0.42 9.94
N ARG A 28 21.65 -0.64 10.18
CA ARG A 28 20.22 -0.50 10.49
C ARG A 28 20.08 0.65 11.50
N PRO A 29 19.05 1.50 11.44
CA PRO A 29 18.75 2.34 12.59
C PRO A 29 18.73 1.40 13.81
N GLU A 30 19.55 1.68 14.82
CA GLU A 30 19.53 0.99 16.10
C GLU A 30 18.15 1.29 16.70
N MET A 31 17.13 0.52 16.28
CA MET A 31 15.85 0.52 16.97
C MET A 31 16.14 -0.04 18.35
N SER A 32 15.80 0.69 19.41
CA SER A 32 15.84 0.11 20.75
C SER A 32 14.91 -1.09 20.75
N ASP A 33 15.47 -2.30 20.79
CA ASP A 33 14.75 -3.58 20.69
C ASP A 33 13.74 -3.82 21.85
N GLU A 34 13.60 -2.85 22.75
CA GLU A 34 12.87 -2.96 24.00
C GLU A 34 11.49 -2.26 23.97
N ARG A 35 11.27 -1.27 23.11
CA ARG A 35 10.07 -0.43 23.17
C ARG A 35 8.98 -0.89 22.21
N ALA A 36 7.75 -0.96 22.73
CA ALA A 36 6.59 -1.34 21.96
C ALA A 36 5.95 -0.11 21.30
N ILE A 37 5.52 -0.25 20.05
CA ILE A 37 4.77 0.74 19.30
C ILE A 37 3.45 0.13 18.82
N ILE A 38 2.48 0.98 18.50
CA ILE A 38 1.24 0.55 17.83
C ILE A 38 1.29 1.01 16.38
N GLY A 39 1.04 0.09 15.45
CA GLY A 39 0.77 0.41 14.04
C GLY A 39 -0.72 0.24 13.74
N ILE A 40 -1.31 1.22 13.04
CA ILE A 40 -2.70 1.21 12.59
C ILE A 40 -2.71 1.39 11.08
N ASP A 41 -3.37 0.49 10.34
CA ASP A 41 -3.62 0.58 8.90
C ASP A 41 -5.13 0.72 8.66
N ILE A 42 -5.55 1.92 8.25
CA ILE A 42 -6.95 2.29 8.02
C ILE A 42 -7.29 2.05 6.55
N GLY A 43 -7.70 0.84 6.20
CA GLY A 43 -8.17 0.50 4.86
C GLY A 43 -9.68 0.70 4.68
N GLY A 44 -10.14 0.76 3.42
CA GLY A 44 -11.56 0.91 3.09
C GLY A 44 -12.44 -0.27 3.52
N THR A 45 -11.88 -1.47 3.66
CA THR A 45 -12.62 -2.68 4.05
C THR A 45 -12.35 -3.09 5.49
N LYS A 46 -11.15 -2.82 6.00
CA LYS A 46 -10.70 -3.24 7.33
C LYS A 46 -9.70 -2.26 7.91
N ILE A 47 -9.71 -2.15 9.23
CA ILE A 47 -8.69 -1.51 10.04
C ILE A 47 -7.83 -2.63 10.64
N ALA A 48 -6.54 -2.63 10.37
CA ALA A 48 -5.58 -3.56 10.96
C ALA A 48 -4.72 -2.83 11.98
N THR A 49 -4.70 -3.32 13.22
CA THR A 49 -3.95 -2.69 14.30
C THR A 49 -3.07 -3.72 14.99
N GLY A 50 -1.82 -3.38 15.27
CA GLY A 50 -0.85 -4.30 15.86
C GLY A 50 0.07 -3.63 16.86
N VAL A 51 0.43 -4.36 17.92
CA VAL A 51 1.54 -3.99 18.80
C VAL A 51 2.81 -4.62 18.25
N VAL A 52 3.84 -3.80 18.04
CA VAL A 52 5.11 -4.21 17.45
C VAL A 52 6.24 -3.84 18.39
N ARG A 53 7.20 -4.75 18.58
CA ARG A 53 8.47 -4.50 19.28
C ARG A 53 9.61 -4.95 18.39
N GLY A 54 10.53 -4.05 18.08
CA GLY A 54 11.56 -4.33 17.06
C GLY A 54 10.90 -4.66 15.72
N THR A 55 11.24 -5.81 15.15
CA THR A 55 10.60 -6.34 13.92
C THR A 55 9.49 -7.36 14.20
N ARG A 56 9.15 -7.59 15.48
CA ARG A 56 8.18 -8.62 15.88
C ARG A 56 6.81 -7.99 16.11
N VAL A 57 5.81 -8.51 15.40
CA VAL A 57 4.40 -8.28 15.71
C VAL A 57 4.03 -9.15 16.91
N LEU A 58 3.68 -8.54 18.03
CA LEU A 58 3.29 -9.24 19.25
C LEU A 58 1.84 -9.72 19.18
N GLU A 59 0.96 -8.87 18.64
CA GLU A 59 -0.45 -9.15 18.41
C GLU A 59 -0.95 -8.29 17.26
N ARG A 60 -2.01 -8.77 16.60
CA ARG A 60 -2.70 -8.07 15.53
C ARG A 60 -4.20 -8.32 15.61
N VAL A 61 -4.97 -7.24 15.58
CA VAL A 61 -6.42 -7.27 15.43
C VAL A 61 -6.82 -6.75 14.06
N LEU A 62 -7.91 -7.30 13.52
CA LEU A 62 -8.56 -6.81 12.30
C LEU A 62 -10.01 -6.52 12.64
N LEU A 63 -10.43 -5.28 12.43
CA LEU A 63 -11.82 -4.87 12.53
C LEU A 63 -12.36 -4.46 11.16
N PRO A 64 -13.64 -4.74 10.83
CA PRO A 64 -14.22 -4.25 9.59
C PRO A 64 -14.31 -2.72 9.63
N THR A 65 -14.05 -2.06 8.50
CA THR A 65 -14.22 -0.61 8.36
C THR A 65 -15.68 -0.32 8.04
N PRO A 66 -16.39 0.47 8.86
CA PRO A 66 -17.76 0.88 8.55
C PRO A 66 -17.75 2.03 7.52
N ALA A 67 -17.26 1.78 6.31
CA ALA A 67 -16.91 2.81 5.35
C ALA A 67 -18.08 3.68 4.86
N ASP A 68 -19.29 3.12 4.87
CA ASP A 68 -20.54 3.79 4.47
C ASP A 68 -21.27 4.47 5.66
N ARG A 69 -20.62 4.54 6.83
CA ARG A 69 -21.18 5.09 8.06
C ARG A 69 -20.62 6.49 8.35
N PRO A 70 -21.27 7.28 9.23
CA PRO A 70 -20.75 8.57 9.65
C PRO A 70 -19.33 8.48 10.23
N LYS A 71 -18.59 9.59 10.15
CA LYS A 71 -17.17 9.66 10.56
C LYS A 71 -16.96 9.26 12.01
N GLU A 72 -17.93 9.52 12.88
CA GLU A 72 -17.90 9.18 14.30
C GLU A 72 -17.84 7.67 14.50
N GLU A 73 -18.59 6.90 13.70
CA GLU A 73 -18.57 5.42 13.76
C GLU A 73 -17.25 4.86 13.24
N VAL A 74 -16.70 5.45 12.16
CA VAL A 74 -15.39 5.05 11.64
C VAL A 74 -14.28 5.34 12.66
N LEU A 75 -14.29 6.54 13.25
CA LEU A 75 -13.31 6.92 14.28
C LEU A 75 -13.44 6.06 15.53
N HIS A 76 -14.67 5.77 15.97
CA HIS A 76 -14.92 4.82 17.05
C HIS A 76 -14.29 3.46 16.74
N GLN A 77 -14.43 2.96 15.50
CA GLN A 77 -13.82 1.70 15.08
C GLN A 77 -12.28 1.74 15.12
N VAL A 78 -11.67 2.86 14.72
CA VAL A 78 -10.21 3.06 14.82
C VAL A 78 -9.76 3.01 16.28
N PHE A 79 -10.42 3.75 17.18
CA PHE A 79 -10.11 3.72 18.61
C PHE A 79 -10.31 2.33 19.21
N ALA A 80 -11.43 1.68 18.90
CA ALA A 80 -11.75 0.33 19.37
C ALA A 80 -10.69 -0.69 18.94
N SER A 81 -10.09 -0.53 17.75
CA SER A 81 -9.00 -1.42 17.31
C SER A 81 -7.73 -1.30 18.17
N VAL A 82 -7.43 -0.09 18.66
CA VAL A 82 -6.29 0.17 19.54
C VAL A 82 -6.57 -0.38 20.94
N ASP A 83 -7.76 -0.07 21.47
CA ASP A 83 -8.16 -0.54 22.81
C ASP A 83 -8.18 -2.08 22.86
N LEU A 84 -8.69 -2.74 21.80
CA LEU A 84 -8.71 -4.19 21.69
C LEU A 84 -7.32 -4.82 21.56
N VAL A 85 -6.38 -4.20 20.83
CA VAL A 85 -5.03 -4.76 20.72
C VAL A 85 -4.27 -4.64 22.04
N LEU A 86 -4.49 -3.55 22.79
CA LEU A 86 -3.91 -3.36 24.12
C LEU A 86 -4.47 -4.41 25.10
N GLU A 87 -5.79 -4.62 25.10
CA GLU A 87 -6.44 -5.65 25.92
C GLU A 87 -5.85 -7.05 25.65
N ARG A 88 -5.74 -7.45 24.37
CA ARG A 88 -5.24 -8.78 23.99
C ARG A 88 -3.76 -8.99 24.30
N THR A 89 -2.97 -7.94 24.22
CA THR A 89 -1.53 -8.00 24.50
C THR A 89 -1.21 -7.89 25.98
N GLY A 90 -2.11 -7.30 26.77
CA GLY A 90 -1.88 -6.96 28.17
C GLY A 90 -0.99 -5.73 28.38
N TYR A 91 -0.69 -4.96 27.33
CA TYR A 91 0.08 -3.72 27.47
C TYR A 91 -0.81 -2.59 27.97
N HIS A 92 -0.23 -1.73 28.81
CA HIS A 92 -0.80 -0.43 29.13
C HIS A 92 -0.32 0.63 28.13
N ILE A 93 -1.14 1.66 27.90
CA ILE A 93 -0.79 2.71 26.94
C ILE A 93 0.48 3.48 27.34
N GLU A 94 0.80 3.50 28.63
CA GLU A 94 2.01 4.08 29.20
C GLU A 94 3.30 3.40 28.75
N GLU A 95 3.21 2.12 28.40
CA GLU A 95 4.32 1.28 27.92
C GLU A 95 4.55 1.39 26.41
N ILE A 96 3.63 2.05 25.70
CA ILE A 96 3.72 2.29 24.26
C ILE A 96 4.50 3.58 24.02
N GLU A 97 5.56 3.49 23.21
CA GLU A 97 6.40 4.65 22.89
C GLU A 97 5.70 5.62 21.93
N GLY A 98 4.91 5.10 21.00
CA GLY A 98 4.18 5.89 20.03
C GLY A 98 3.23 5.08 19.16
N ILE A 99 2.44 5.80 18.38
CA ILE A 99 1.43 5.24 17.46
C ILE A 99 1.77 5.70 16.04
N GLY A 100 1.95 4.76 15.12
CA GLY A 100 2.01 5.01 13.69
C GLY A 100 0.66 4.71 13.04
N VAL A 101 0.14 5.65 12.27
CA VAL A 101 -1.12 5.49 11.52
C VAL A 101 -0.82 5.59 10.04
N VAL A 102 -1.31 4.63 9.27
CA VAL A 102 -1.29 4.66 7.81
C VAL A 102 -2.70 4.64 7.27
N ALA A 103 -2.92 5.39 6.20
CA ALA A 103 -4.22 5.47 5.54
C ALA A 103 -4.04 5.77 4.03
N PRO A 104 -5.04 5.41 3.20
CA PRO A 104 -5.12 5.87 1.83
C PRO A 104 -5.11 7.40 1.76
N GLY A 105 -4.39 7.94 0.79
CA GLY A 105 -4.37 9.37 0.51
C GLY A 105 -5.64 9.88 -0.21
N PRO A 106 -5.77 11.21 -0.38
CA PRO A 106 -4.82 12.24 0.07
C PRO A 106 -4.82 12.53 1.59
N LEU A 107 -3.62 12.77 2.15
CA LEU A 107 -3.40 13.17 3.54
C LEU A 107 -2.25 14.17 3.68
N ASP A 108 -2.23 14.95 4.77
CA ASP A 108 -1.08 15.76 5.17
C ASP A 108 -0.35 15.07 6.34
N PRO A 109 0.84 14.47 6.09
CA PRO A 109 1.56 13.74 7.13
C PRO A 109 2.21 14.66 8.16
N ARG A 110 2.44 15.95 7.84
CA ARG A 110 3.03 16.92 8.77
C ARG A 110 1.99 17.42 9.78
N MET A 111 0.77 17.67 9.32
CA MET A 111 -0.34 18.03 10.20
C MET A 111 -0.95 16.80 10.89
N GLY A 112 -0.76 15.61 10.30
CA GLY A 112 -1.39 14.38 10.73
C GLY A 112 -2.89 14.38 10.45
N THR A 113 -3.28 14.88 9.28
CA THR A 113 -4.66 15.10 8.87
C THR A 113 -5.00 14.26 7.64
N LEU A 114 -6.10 13.50 7.73
CA LEU A 114 -6.69 12.84 6.57
C LEU A 114 -7.50 13.88 5.79
N LEU A 115 -7.02 14.29 4.62
CA LEU A 115 -7.68 15.34 3.83
C LEU A 115 -8.94 14.78 3.19
N TYR A 116 -8.83 13.61 2.57
CA TYR A 116 -9.96 12.89 1.99
C TYR A 116 -9.55 11.44 1.75
N SER A 117 -10.43 10.48 2.06
CA SER A 117 -10.24 9.08 1.68
C SER A 117 -11.31 8.67 0.64
N PRO A 118 -10.91 8.37 -0.62
CA PRO A 118 -11.86 7.92 -1.64
C PRO A 118 -12.61 6.65 -1.22
N ASN A 119 -11.95 5.77 -0.46
CA ASN A 119 -12.50 4.50 -0.01
C ASN A 119 -13.32 4.63 1.29
N ILE A 120 -13.22 5.76 2.00
CA ILE A 120 -13.96 6.03 3.24
C ILE A 120 -14.42 7.50 3.21
N PRO A 121 -15.47 7.84 2.43
CA PRO A 121 -15.81 9.24 2.13
C PRO A 121 -16.11 10.12 3.35
N ALA A 122 -16.55 9.50 4.46
CA ALA A 122 -16.80 10.18 5.72
C ALA A 122 -15.52 10.77 6.36
N LEU A 123 -14.34 10.25 6.03
CA LEU A 123 -13.05 10.76 6.52
C LEU A 123 -12.56 11.90 5.63
N ARG A 124 -13.05 13.11 5.93
CA ARG A 124 -12.61 14.38 5.32
C ARG A 124 -12.17 15.37 6.38
N ASP A 125 -11.01 15.99 6.15
CA ASP A 125 -10.40 16.99 7.04
C ASP A 125 -10.31 16.51 8.51
N ILE A 126 -9.94 15.25 8.70
CA ILE A 126 -9.88 14.62 10.02
C ILE A 126 -8.48 14.77 10.61
N PRO A 127 -8.29 15.51 11.71
CA PRO A 127 -6.99 15.66 12.36
C PRO A 127 -6.65 14.43 13.22
N ILE A 128 -6.53 13.25 12.58
CA ILE A 128 -6.45 11.95 13.26
C ILE A 128 -5.29 11.89 14.25
N ALA A 129 -4.13 12.47 13.93
CA ALA A 129 -2.99 12.49 14.85
C ALA A 129 -3.30 13.25 16.14
N ARG A 130 -4.07 14.35 16.05
CA ARG A 130 -4.49 15.13 17.22
C ARG A 130 -5.49 14.34 18.06
N LEU A 131 -6.51 13.77 17.42
CA LEU A 131 -7.55 12.99 18.11
C LEU A 131 -6.96 11.78 18.86
N MET A 132 -6.03 11.06 18.21
CA MET A 132 -5.29 9.95 18.82
C MET A 132 -4.41 10.43 19.99
N ARG A 133 -3.71 11.57 19.83
CA ARG A 133 -2.89 12.18 20.90
C ARG A 133 -3.73 12.57 22.11
N GLU A 134 -4.88 13.21 21.89
CA GLU A 134 -5.80 13.62 22.95
C GLU A 134 -6.35 12.42 23.72
N ARG A 135 -6.63 11.29 23.04
CA ARG A 135 -7.14 10.08 23.69
C ARG A 135 -6.07 9.29 24.44
N TYR A 136 -4.91 9.09 23.84
CA TYR A 136 -3.91 8.13 24.33
C TYR A 136 -2.70 8.77 25.02
N GLY A 137 -2.50 10.09 24.88
CA GLY A 137 -1.37 10.80 25.47
C GLY A 137 0.00 10.37 24.91
N ARG A 138 0.04 9.71 23.75
CA ARG A 138 1.27 9.23 23.09
C ARG A 138 1.57 10.02 21.81
N PRO A 139 2.84 10.12 21.39
CA PRO A 139 3.18 10.64 20.07
C PRO A 139 2.50 9.86 18.95
N VAL A 140 1.98 10.56 17.94
CA VAL A 140 1.30 9.96 16.79
C VAL A 140 1.89 10.50 15.50
N LEU A 141 2.31 9.60 14.61
CA LEU A 141 2.73 9.90 13.25
C LEU A 141 1.72 9.33 12.26
N VAL A 142 1.53 10.03 11.15
CA VAL A 142 0.60 9.64 10.08
C VAL A 142 1.35 9.62 8.77
N GLU A 143 1.12 8.59 7.96
CA GLU A 143 1.73 8.47 6.63
C GLU A 143 0.77 7.79 5.64
N ASN A 144 1.02 7.98 4.35
CA ASN A 144 0.37 7.23 3.29
C ASN A 144 0.77 5.73 3.36
N ASP A 145 -0.19 4.86 3.07
CA ASP A 145 -0.03 3.41 3.10
C ASP A 145 1.09 2.88 2.18
N ALA A 146 1.16 3.34 0.93
CA ALA A 146 2.19 2.94 -0.02
C ALA A 146 3.58 3.48 0.35
N ASN A 147 3.68 4.71 0.88
CA ASN A 147 4.92 5.26 1.42
C ASN A 147 5.44 4.43 2.60
N ALA A 148 4.56 4.14 3.56
CA ALA A 148 4.91 3.37 4.75
C ALA A 148 5.30 1.92 4.40
N ALA A 149 4.57 1.29 3.46
CA ALA A 149 4.93 -0.03 2.95
C ALA A 149 6.29 -0.01 2.23
N GLY A 150 6.56 1.01 1.41
CA GLY A 150 7.86 1.17 0.77
C GLY A 150 9.01 1.37 1.78
N LEU A 151 8.77 2.12 2.85
CA LEU A 151 9.73 2.28 3.94
C LEU A 151 9.95 0.96 4.68
N ALA A 152 8.88 0.20 4.96
CA ALA A 152 8.99 -1.12 5.59
C ALA A 152 9.80 -2.10 4.73
N GLU A 153 9.56 -2.13 3.41
CA GLU A 153 10.35 -2.95 2.47
C GLU A 153 11.82 -2.52 2.39
N ALA A 154 12.10 -1.22 2.45
CA ALA A 154 13.46 -0.69 2.47
C ALA A 154 14.22 -1.01 3.76
N LEU A 155 13.52 -1.06 4.91
CA LEU A 155 14.13 -1.30 6.22
C LEU A 155 14.23 -2.78 6.58
N PHE A 156 13.22 -3.57 6.22
CA PHE A 156 13.01 -4.93 6.73
C PHE A 156 12.72 -5.97 5.65
N GLY A 157 12.43 -5.53 4.42
CA GLY A 157 11.99 -6.40 3.33
C GLY A 157 13.01 -6.48 2.19
N ALA A 158 12.49 -6.63 0.97
CA ALA A 158 13.27 -6.87 -0.24
C ALA A 158 14.17 -5.69 -0.64
N GLY A 159 13.88 -4.48 -0.14
CA GLY A 159 14.68 -3.28 -0.35
C GLY A 159 15.86 -3.12 0.61
N THR A 160 16.02 -4.03 1.58
CA THR A 160 17.11 -3.96 2.57
C THR A 160 18.48 -3.93 1.90
N GLY A 161 19.34 -3.00 2.32
CA GLY A 161 20.69 -2.82 1.78
C GLY A 161 20.76 -1.89 0.58
N TYR A 162 19.63 -1.45 0.01
CA TYR A 162 19.60 -0.45 -1.04
C TYR A 162 19.40 0.96 -0.45
N ALA A 163 20.21 1.92 -0.89
CA ALA A 163 20.11 3.31 -0.44
C ALA A 163 18.86 4.01 -0.97
N HIS A 164 18.37 3.59 -2.13
CA HIS A 164 17.22 4.17 -2.81
C HIS A 164 16.30 3.03 -3.26
N VAL A 165 15.02 3.11 -2.88
CA VAL A 165 14.01 2.10 -3.20
C VAL A 165 12.81 2.79 -3.82
N PHE A 166 12.39 2.31 -4.99
CA PHE A 166 11.08 2.64 -5.55
C PHE A 166 10.16 1.44 -5.33
N TYR A 167 9.18 1.65 -4.45
CA TYR A 167 8.17 0.66 -4.12
C TYR A 167 6.93 0.89 -4.98
N VAL A 168 6.37 -0.20 -5.50
CA VAL A 168 5.12 -0.21 -6.24
C VAL A 168 4.26 -1.34 -5.67
N THR A 169 3.05 -1.02 -5.24
CA THR A 169 2.03 -2.00 -4.89
C THR A 169 0.95 -2.01 -5.95
N VAL A 170 0.61 -3.20 -6.44
CA VAL A 170 -0.52 -3.44 -7.35
C VAL A 170 -1.52 -4.30 -6.58
N SER A 171 -2.64 -3.68 -6.21
CA SER A 171 -3.70 -4.28 -5.39
C SER A 171 -5.05 -3.81 -5.93
N THR A 172 -5.99 -3.37 -5.09
CA THR A 172 -7.24 -2.71 -5.55
C THR A 172 -6.91 -1.54 -6.50
N GLY A 173 -5.90 -0.75 -6.15
CA GLY A 173 -5.31 0.33 -6.94
C GLY A 173 -3.81 0.11 -7.23
N ILE A 174 -3.12 1.17 -7.66
CA ILE A 174 -1.66 1.20 -7.79
C ILE A 174 -1.12 2.29 -6.87
N GLY A 175 -0.45 1.88 -5.80
CA GLY A 175 0.22 2.78 -4.85
C GLY A 175 1.73 2.73 -5.03
N THR A 176 2.41 3.83 -4.74
CA THR A 176 3.86 3.94 -4.91
C THR A 176 4.51 4.68 -3.75
N GLY A 177 5.75 4.32 -3.44
CA GLY A 177 6.56 5.00 -2.44
C GLY A 177 8.00 5.13 -2.90
N VAL A 178 8.61 6.29 -2.71
CA VAL A 178 10.02 6.52 -3.03
C VAL A 178 10.79 6.74 -1.73
N ILE A 179 11.76 5.86 -1.46
CA ILE A 179 12.64 5.95 -0.31
C ILE A 179 14.02 6.40 -0.80
N LEU A 180 14.50 7.54 -0.33
CA LEU A 180 15.82 8.08 -0.65
C LEU A 180 16.68 8.17 0.61
N GLY A 181 17.80 7.46 0.62
CA GLY A 181 18.69 7.42 1.78
C GLY A 181 18.01 6.89 3.04
N GLY A 182 17.06 5.95 2.91
CA GLY A 182 16.29 5.41 4.04
C GLY A 182 15.17 6.32 4.55
N LYS A 183 14.79 7.37 3.82
CA LYS A 183 13.70 8.29 4.19
C LYS A 183 12.66 8.37 3.08
N ILE A 184 11.39 8.49 3.47
CA ILE A 184 10.30 8.72 2.52
C ILE A 184 10.52 10.06 1.81
N TYR A 185 10.41 10.05 0.49
CA TYR A 185 10.38 11.25 -0.33
C TYR A 185 8.94 11.73 -0.50
N GLY A 186 8.48 12.61 0.40
CA GLY A 186 7.12 13.16 0.37
C GLY A 186 6.94 14.44 -0.46
N GLY A 187 8.02 14.99 -1.03
CA GLY A 187 7.99 16.28 -1.76
C GLY A 187 7.47 17.46 -0.92
N ARG A 188 6.89 18.48 -1.57
CA ARG A 188 6.48 19.73 -0.90
C ARG A 188 5.26 19.58 0.01
N THR A 189 4.32 18.71 -0.37
CA THR A 189 3.00 18.55 0.25
C THR A 189 2.85 17.26 1.04
N GLY A 190 3.84 16.36 1.01
CA GLY A 190 3.73 15.02 1.63
C GLY A 190 3.09 13.97 0.72
N MET A 191 2.72 14.33 -0.52
CA MET A 191 2.02 13.47 -1.48
C MET A 191 2.82 13.30 -2.78
N ALA A 192 4.15 13.24 -2.69
CA ALA A 192 4.96 13.05 -3.89
C ALA A 192 4.86 11.61 -4.41
N VAL A 193 4.98 11.48 -5.73
CA VAL A 193 5.10 10.20 -6.42
C VAL A 193 3.86 9.33 -6.27
N GLU A 194 2.69 9.89 -6.60
CA GLU A 194 1.44 9.15 -6.86
C GLU A 194 1.47 8.53 -8.26
N ALA A 195 2.41 7.60 -8.50
CA ALA A 195 2.71 7.13 -9.85
C ALA A 195 1.59 6.29 -10.46
N GLY A 196 0.67 5.74 -9.64
CA GLY A 196 -0.58 5.14 -10.12
C GLY A 196 -1.44 6.08 -10.95
N HIS A 197 -1.30 7.39 -10.75
CA HIS A 197 -2.07 8.42 -11.45
C HIS A 197 -1.32 9.07 -12.63
N VAL A 198 -0.15 8.57 -13.01
CA VAL A 198 0.54 9.01 -14.23
C VAL A 198 -0.28 8.64 -15.46
N THR A 199 -0.62 9.63 -16.28
CA THR A 199 -1.31 9.42 -17.56
C THR A 199 -0.37 8.74 -18.56
N ILE A 200 -0.75 7.54 -18.99
CA ILE A 200 -0.05 6.78 -20.03
C ILE A 200 -0.82 6.79 -21.36
N ASP A 201 -2.10 7.16 -21.35
CA ASP A 201 -2.95 7.29 -22.54
C ASP A 201 -4.08 8.31 -22.26
N TYR A 202 -3.98 9.52 -22.79
CA TYR A 202 -4.93 10.61 -22.50
C TYR A 202 -6.36 10.34 -23.03
N GLU A 203 -6.53 9.41 -23.98
CA GLU A 203 -7.84 8.96 -24.48
C GLU A 203 -8.38 7.75 -23.71
N GLY A 204 -7.61 7.28 -22.72
CA GLY A 204 -7.88 6.11 -21.93
C GLY A 204 -9.11 6.21 -21.01
N PRO A 205 -9.35 5.15 -20.21
CA PRO A 205 -10.48 5.09 -19.29
C PRO A 205 -10.37 6.15 -18.20
N LEU A 206 -11.53 6.49 -17.62
CA LEU A 206 -11.60 7.34 -16.45
C LEU A 206 -10.98 6.62 -15.24
N CYS A 207 -10.10 7.32 -14.52
CA CYS A 207 -9.54 6.89 -13.25
C CYS A 207 -10.38 7.43 -12.10
N ASN A 208 -10.35 6.75 -10.95
CA ASN A 208 -11.05 7.17 -9.74
C ASN A 208 -10.56 8.52 -9.20
N CYS A 209 -9.35 8.96 -9.58
CA CYS A 209 -8.85 10.30 -9.24
C CYS A 209 -9.51 11.44 -10.06
N GLY A 210 -10.37 11.12 -11.03
CA GLY A 210 -11.08 12.08 -11.88
C GLY A 210 -10.39 12.38 -13.23
N HIS A 211 -9.13 11.98 -13.40
CA HIS A 211 -8.41 12.12 -14.68
C HIS A 211 -8.63 10.91 -15.60
N ARG A 212 -8.27 11.06 -16.87
CA ARG A 212 -8.25 9.95 -17.85
C ARG A 212 -6.83 9.41 -18.03
N GLY A 213 -6.75 8.12 -18.28
CA GLY A 213 -5.52 7.53 -18.79
C GLY A 213 -4.47 7.17 -17.77
N CYS A 214 -4.78 7.27 -16.48
CA CYS A 214 -3.86 6.88 -15.42
C CYS A 214 -3.50 5.39 -15.56
N ILE A 215 -2.23 5.03 -15.32
CA ILE A 215 -1.79 3.63 -15.34
C ILE A 215 -2.65 2.72 -14.43
N GLU A 216 -3.10 3.23 -13.28
CA GLU A 216 -4.01 2.53 -12.38
C GLU A 216 -5.30 2.08 -13.10
N ALA A 217 -5.88 2.94 -13.93
CA ALA A 217 -7.13 2.64 -14.64
C ALA A 217 -6.97 1.52 -15.70
N PHE A 218 -5.74 1.12 -15.99
CA PHE A 218 -5.40 0.02 -16.89
C PHE A 218 -4.94 -1.25 -16.18
N ALA A 219 -4.14 -1.11 -15.11
CA ALA A 219 -3.32 -2.18 -14.55
C ALA A 219 -3.55 -2.49 -13.07
N SER A 220 -4.42 -1.75 -12.37
CA SER A 220 -4.82 -2.13 -11.02
C SER A 220 -5.61 -3.44 -11.02
N GLY A 221 -5.76 -4.07 -9.85
CA GLY A 221 -6.63 -5.24 -9.70
C GLY A 221 -8.08 -4.93 -10.13
N THR A 222 -8.63 -3.78 -9.72
CA THR A 222 -9.98 -3.38 -10.16
C THR A 222 -10.06 -3.20 -11.67
N ALA A 223 -9.03 -2.63 -12.30
CA ALA A 223 -8.96 -2.48 -13.76
C ALA A 223 -8.83 -3.83 -14.48
N ILE A 224 -8.01 -4.75 -13.98
CA ILE A 224 -7.84 -6.11 -14.52
C ILE A 224 -9.18 -6.85 -14.49
N THR A 225 -9.86 -6.85 -13.34
CA THR A 225 -11.18 -7.47 -13.19
C THR A 225 -12.19 -6.86 -14.16
N ARG A 226 -12.32 -5.53 -14.17
CA ARG A 226 -13.26 -4.81 -15.04
C ARG A 226 -13.04 -5.15 -16.51
N ARG A 227 -11.79 -5.03 -17.00
CA ARG A 227 -11.42 -5.31 -18.39
C ARG A 227 -11.65 -6.78 -18.76
N THR A 228 -11.44 -7.69 -17.82
CA THR A 228 -11.71 -9.12 -18.03
C THR A 228 -13.20 -9.37 -18.21
N LYS A 229 -14.05 -8.83 -17.32
CA LYS A 229 -15.52 -8.93 -17.44
C LYS A 229 -16.02 -8.33 -18.75
N GLU A 230 -15.51 -7.15 -19.13
CA GLU A 230 -15.85 -6.49 -20.41
C GLU A 230 -15.52 -7.39 -21.61
N LYS A 231 -14.32 -7.98 -21.64
CA LYS A 231 -13.89 -8.89 -22.71
C LYS A 231 -14.72 -10.17 -22.75
N LEU A 232 -15.04 -10.77 -21.60
CA LEU A 232 -15.83 -11.99 -21.55
C LEU A 232 -17.26 -11.78 -22.03
N ARG A 233 -17.87 -10.63 -21.74
CA ARG A 233 -19.21 -10.27 -22.27
C ARG A 233 -19.25 -10.14 -23.79
N GLN A 234 -18.11 -9.83 -24.40
CA GLN A 234 -17.96 -9.67 -25.85
C GLN A 234 -17.38 -10.93 -26.53
N ALA A 235 -16.95 -11.92 -25.74
CA ALA A 235 -16.27 -13.08 -26.27
C ALA A 235 -17.26 -14.00 -26.98
N THR A 236 -16.94 -14.37 -28.21
CA THR A 236 -17.67 -15.38 -28.99
C THR A 236 -17.06 -16.78 -28.87
N THR A 237 -15.92 -16.90 -28.19
CA THR A 237 -15.20 -18.14 -27.96
C THR A 237 -15.29 -18.57 -26.50
N PRO A 238 -15.36 -19.88 -26.20
CA PRO A 238 -15.27 -20.39 -24.84
C PRO A 238 -14.02 -19.87 -24.12
N SER A 239 -14.15 -19.60 -22.82
CA SER A 239 -13.05 -19.14 -21.99
C SER A 239 -12.96 -20.00 -20.74
N HIS A 240 -11.78 -20.60 -20.50
CA HIS A 240 -11.47 -21.35 -19.28
C HIS A 240 -11.73 -20.53 -18.00
N LEU A 241 -11.67 -19.20 -18.10
CA LEU A 241 -11.97 -18.31 -16.99
C LEU A 241 -13.43 -18.41 -16.54
N LEU A 242 -14.37 -18.66 -17.47
CA LEU A 242 -15.78 -18.89 -17.14
C LEU A 242 -15.98 -20.23 -16.42
N ASP A 243 -15.20 -21.25 -16.78
CA ASP A 243 -15.26 -22.55 -16.11
C ASP A 243 -14.79 -22.45 -14.65
N LEU A 244 -13.70 -21.71 -14.40
CA LEU A 244 -13.16 -21.47 -13.06
C LEU A 244 -14.13 -20.76 -12.11
N VAL A 245 -15.05 -19.97 -12.66
CA VAL A 245 -16.07 -19.24 -11.87
C VAL A 245 -17.47 -19.82 -12.03
N ALA A 246 -17.61 -21.01 -12.63
CA ALA A 246 -18.90 -21.63 -12.92
C ALA A 246 -19.89 -20.69 -13.64
N GLY A 247 -19.39 -19.83 -14.52
CA GLY A 247 -20.16 -18.83 -15.27
C GLY A 247 -20.52 -17.55 -14.50
N ASP A 248 -20.23 -17.45 -13.20
CA ASP A 248 -20.49 -16.25 -12.41
C ASP A 248 -19.42 -15.17 -12.66
N LEU A 249 -19.78 -14.17 -13.47
CA LEU A 249 -18.89 -13.04 -13.74
C LEU A 249 -18.56 -12.23 -12.48
N GLU A 250 -19.40 -12.25 -11.43
CA GLU A 250 -19.13 -11.49 -10.21
C GLU A 250 -18.07 -12.13 -9.32
N ALA A 251 -17.86 -13.44 -9.45
CA ALA A 251 -16.76 -14.15 -8.80
C ALA A 251 -15.38 -13.88 -9.43
N ILE A 252 -15.31 -13.15 -10.55
CA ILE A 252 -14.03 -12.80 -11.19
C ILE A 252 -13.27 -11.78 -10.33
N THR A 253 -12.10 -12.20 -9.86
CA THR A 253 -11.13 -11.36 -9.15
C THR A 253 -9.78 -11.38 -9.88
N PRO A 254 -8.85 -10.45 -9.59
CA PRO A 254 -7.53 -10.45 -10.22
C PRO A 254 -6.75 -11.74 -9.97
N ILE A 255 -7.01 -12.41 -8.83
CA ILE A 255 -6.42 -13.69 -8.47
C ILE A 255 -6.89 -14.77 -9.44
N VAL A 256 -8.20 -14.88 -9.66
CA VAL A 256 -8.79 -15.83 -10.62
C VAL A 256 -8.25 -15.58 -12.03
N VAL A 257 -8.11 -14.31 -12.45
CA VAL A 257 -7.51 -13.98 -13.74
C VAL A 257 -6.05 -14.46 -13.82
N GLY A 258 -5.27 -14.28 -12.75
CA GLY A 258 -3.88 -14.74 -12.68
C GLY A 258 -3.75 -16.26 -12.68
N GLU A 259 -4.68 -16.99 -12.06
CA GLU A 259 -4.74 -18.46 -12.07
C GLU A 259 -5.06 -18.99 -13.46
N ALA A 260 -6.03 -18.37 -14.15
CA ALA A 260 -6.42 -18.75 -15.51
C ALA A 260 -5.32 -18.54 -16.57
N ALA A 261 -4.30 -17.72 -16.27
CA ALA A 261 -3.22 -17.38 -17.19
C ALA A 261 -1.97 -18.28 -17.05
N ARG A 262 -1.96 -19.20 -16.08
CA ARG A 262 -0.87 -20.16 -15.85
C ARG A 262 -1.07 -21.44 -16.67
#